data_AF-A0A7U9N3A3-F1
#
_entry.id   AF-A0A7U9N3A3-F1
#
_cell.length_a   1.000
_cell.length_b   1.000
_cell.length_c   1.000
_cell.angle_alpha   90.00
_cell.angle_beta   90.00
_cell.angle_gamma   90.00
#
_symmetry.space_group_name_H-M   'P 1'
#
loop_
_entity.id
_entity.type
_entity.pdbx_description
1 polymer ?
#
loop_
_entity_poly.entity_id
_entity_poly.type
_entity_poly.pdbx_seq_one_letter_code
_entity_poly.pdbx_strand_id
1 'polypeptide(L)'
;MLYKLFYQRYRRKYQKAKRAADRLRGVKAAYKKEVAALRRRVALLEDGYVVEWCSNCDTQITMLWNVKEDGCRACCPHCGEVMMLCDSCQGECDYNYGNDTCKER
;
A
#
# COMPACT_ATOMS: atom_id res chain seq x y z
N MET A 1 -53.43 -19.40 16.31
CA MET A 1 -52.90 -20.07 15.08
C MET A 1 -52.24 -19.10 14.09
N LEU A 2 -52.83 -17.94 13.80
CA LEU A 2 -52.33 -16.96 12.82
C LEU A 2 -50.92 -16.39 13.11
N TYR A 3 -50.62 -16.09 14.39
CA TYR A 3 -49.32 -15.54 14.80
C TYR A 3 -48.12 -16.42 14.38
N LYS A 4 -48.25 -17.76 14.48
CA LYS A 4 -47.20 -18.70 14.04
C LYS A 4 -46.95 -18.61 12.53
N LEU A 5 -48.00 -18.42 11.73
CA LEU A 5 -47.89 -18.25 10.28
C LEU A 5 -47.22 -16.92 9.91
N PHE A 6 -47.59 -15.83 10.60
CA PHE A 6 -46.94 -14.53 10.43
C PHE A 6 -45.45 -14.60 10.77
N TYR A 7 -45.09 -15.21 11.90
CA TYR A 7 -43.70 -15.40 12.31
C TYR A 7 -42.90 -16.24 11.31
N GLN A 8 -43.46 -17.36 10.81
CA GLN A 8 -42.81 -18.17 9.79
C GLN A 8 -42.58 -17.40 8.47
N ARG A 9 -43.56 -16.59 8.05
CA ARG A 9 -43.44 -15.76 6.83
C ARG A 9 -42.37 -14.68 6.99
N TYR A 10 -42.32 -14.02 8.15
CA TYR A 10 -41.28 -13.05 8.48
C TYR A 10 -39.89 -13.70 8.51
N ARG A 11 -39.75 -14.85 9.18
CA ARG A 11 -38.50 -15.62 9.23
C ARG A 11 -37.98 -15.97 7.84
N ARG A 12 -38.87 -16.43 6.93
CA ARG A 12 -38.50 -16.72 5.53
C ARG A 12 -38.02 -15.47 4.78
N LYS A 13 -38.71 -14.33 4.95
CA LYS A 13 -38.28 -13.04 4.36
C LYS A 13 -36.90 -12.62 4.88
N TYR A 14 -36.69 -12.67 6.20
CA TYR A 14 -35.40 -12.36 6.82
C TYR A 14 -34.29 -13.28 6.31
N GLN A 15 -34.53 -14.59 6.25
CA GLN A 15 -33.54 -15.54 5.71
C GLN A 15 -33.20 -15.26 4.25
N LYS A 16 -34.18 -14.90 3.41
CA LYS A 16 -33.94 -14.50 2.01
C LYS A 16 -33.07 -13.24 1.92
N ALA A 17 -33.38 -12.23 2.73
CA ALA A 17 -32.59 -10.99 2.81
C ALA A 17 -31.18 -11.22 3.33
N LYS A 18 -31.02 -12.05 4.38
CA LYS A 18 -29.71 -12.43 4.93
C LYS A 18 -28.84 -13.10 3.87
N ARG A 19 -29.38 -14.08 3.13
CA ARG A 19 -28.68 -14.75 2.01
C ARG A 19 -28.29 -13.77 0.91
N ALA A 20 -29.12 -12.77 0.60
CA ALA A 20 -28.77 -11.74 -0.38
C ALA A 20 -27.61 -10.85 0.11
N ALA A 21 -27.63 -10.46 1.39
CA ALA A 21 -26.54 -9.72 2.01
C ALA A 21 -25.23 -10.53 2.07
N ASP A 22 -25.31 -11.83 2.37
CA ASP A 22 -24.16 -12.74 2.34
C ASP A 22 -23.52 -12.80 0.95
N ARG A 23 -24.33 -12.87 -0.12
CA ARG A 23 -23.83 -12.81 -1.49
C ARG A 23 -23.11 -11.50 -1.80
N LEU A 24 -23.71 -10.36 -1.43
CA LEU A 24 -23.08 -9.05 -1.64
C LEU A 24 -21.76 -8.91 -0.85
N ARG A 25 -21.69 -9.46 0.37
CA ARG A 25 -20.44 -9.55 1.14
C ARG A 25 -19.38 -10.37 0.40
N GLY A 26 -19.77 -11.51 -0.17
CA GLY A 26 -18.88 -12.35 -0.97
C GLY A 26 -18.32 -11.61 -2.19
N VAL A 27 -19.18 -10.92 -2.94
CA VAL A 27 -18.76 -10.10 -4.10
C VAL A 27 -17.83 -8.98 -3.67
N LYS A 28 -18.16 -8.24 -2.59
CA LYS A 28 -17.29 -7.18 -2.07
C LYS A 28 -15.92 -7.71 -1.64
N ALA A 29 -15.87 -8.90 -1.03
CA ALA A 29 -14.62 -9.54 -0.65
C ALA A 29 -13.78 -9.96 -1.88
N ALA A 30 -14.41 -10.49 -2.93
CA ALA A 30 -13.73 -10.83 -4.18
C ALA A 30 -13.14 -9.58 -4.84
N TYR A 31 -13.94 -8.52 -4.99
CA TYR A 31 -13.49 -7.23 -5.53
C TYR A 31 -12.33 -6.64 -4.72
N LYS A 32 -12.40 -6.70 -3.38
CA LYS A 32 -11.29 -6.23 -2.52
C LYS A 32 -9.99 -7.00 -2.78
N LYS A 33 -10.06 -8.31 -3.02
CA LYS A 33 -8.87 -9.13 -3.38
C LYS A 33 -8.30 -8.73 -4.74
N GLU A 34 -9.16 -8.49 -5.71
CA GLU A 34 -8.77 -8.06 -7.06
C GLU A 34 -8.09 -6.69 -7.04
N VAL A 35 -8.67 -5.71 -6.33
CA VAL A 35 -8.05 -4.40 -6.13
C VAL A 35 -6.68 -4.52 -5.45
N ALA A 36 -6.53 -5.38 -4.45
CA ALA A 36 -5.24 -5.61 -3.81
C ALA A 36 -4.21 -6.30 -4.75
N ALA A 37 -4.65 -7.12 -5.70
CA ALA A 37 -3.78 -7.68 -6.73
C ALA A 37 -3.37 -6.62 -7.76
N LEU A 38 -4.30 -5.76 -8.19
CA LEU A 38 -4.02 -4.65 -9.08
C LEU A 38 -3.04 -3.65 -8.46
N ARG A 39 -3.23 -3.28 -7.19
CA ARG A 39 -2.28 -2.43 -6.46
C ARG A 39 -0.86 -3.01 -6.45
N ARG A 40 -0.72 -4.32 -6.24
CA ARG A 40 0.59 -4.99 -6.32
C ARG A 40 1.19 -4.91 -7.73
N ARG A 41 0.37 -5.02 -8.78
CA ARG A 41 0.85 -4.90 -10.17
C ARG A 41 1.23 -3.46 -10.52
N VAL A 42 0.45 -2.49 -10.08
CA VAL A 42 0.77 -1.07 -10.22
C VAL A 42 2.08 -0.77 -9.52
N ALA A 43 2.27 -1.22 -8.28
CA ALA A 43 3.53 -1.09 -7.58
C ALA A 43 4.71 -1.67 -8.39
N LEU A 44 4.55 -2.83 -9.03
CA LEU A 44 5.61 -3.40 -9.89
C LEU A 44 5.91 -2.59 -11.18
N LEU A 45 4.99 -1.75 -11.64
CA LEU A 45 5.07 -1.05 -12.93
C LEU A 45 5.34 0.46 -12.79
N GLU A 46 4.82 1.08 -11.74
CA GLU A 46 4.87 2.53 -11.48
C GLU A 46 5.77 2.90 -10.30
N ASP A 47 5.83 2.04 -9.26
CA ASP A 47 6.65 2.25 -8.05
C ASP A 47 7.93 1.40 -8.17
N GLY A 48 8.90 1.92 -8.93
CA GLY A 48 10.16 1.22 -9.19
C GLY A 48 10.82 0.75 -7.89
N TYR A 49 11.39 -0.46 -7.93
CA TYR A 49 12.38 -0.83 -6.93
C TYR A 49 13.51 0.19 -6.97
N VAL A 50 13.73 0.90 -5.88
CA VAL A 50 14.89 1.77 -5.71
C VAL A 50 15.99 0.93 -5.09
N VAL A 51 17.16 0.96 -5.72
CA VAL A 51 18.38 0.37 -5.21
C VAL A 51 19.29 1.51 -4.80
N GLU A 52 19.68 1.54 -3.53
CA GLU A 52 20.51 2.61 -3.00
C GLU A 52 21.47 2.12 -1.92
N TRP A 53 22.56 2.86 -1.73
CA TRP A 53 23.56 2.57 -0.71
C TRP A 53 23.36 3.44 0.51
N CYS A 54 23.31 2.83 1.70
CA CYS A 54 23.29 3.60 2.93
C CYS A 54 24.68 4.15 3.24
N SER A 55 24.82 5.47 3.27
CA SER A 55 26.08 6.17 3.58
C SER A 55 26.60 5.97 5.01
N ASN A 56 25.76 5.44 5.91
CA ASN A 56 26.13 5.21 7.31
C ASN A 56 26.62 3.78 7.59
N CYS A 57 26.03 2.77 6.93
CA CYS A 57 26.33 1.36 7.20
C CYS A 57 26.80 0.58 5.97
N ASP A 58 27.04 1.27 4.85
CA ASP A 58 27.52 0.74 3.57
C ASP A 58 26.74 -0.47 3.05
N THR A 59 25.48 -0.59 3.46
CA THR A 59 24.60 -1.66 3.03
C THR A 59 23.80 -1.21 1.82
N GLN A 60 23.84 -1.98 0.73
CA GLN A 60 22.95 -1.80 -0.41
C GLN A 60 21.54 -2.27 -0.03
N ILE A 61 20.56 -1.39 -0.26
CA ILE A 61 19.16 -1.61 0.05
C ILE A 61 18.38 -1.62 -1.24
N THR A 62 17.47 -2.58 -1.37
CA THR A 62 16.45 -2.58 -2.41
C THR A 62 15.10 -2.42 -1.73
N MET A 63 14.39 -1.35 -2.03
CA MET A 63 13.10 -1.03 -1.42
C MET A 63 12.06 -0.67 -2.46
N LEU A 64 10.80 -0.95 -2.14
CA LEU A 64 9.67 -0.50 -2.94
C LEU A 64 9.36 0.93 -2.50
N TRP A 65 9.54 1.88 -3.41
CA TRP A 65 9.51 3.30 -3.09
C TRP A 65 8.98 4.12 -4.25
N ASN A 66 7.94 4.93 -4.02
CA ASN A 66 7.42 5.82 -5.04
C ASN A 66 8.07 7.20 -4.86
N VAL A 67 9.15 7.45 -5.59
CA VAL A 67 9.90 8.73 -5.51
C VAL A 67 9.00 9.95 -5.81
N LYS A 68 7.94 9.80 -6.62
CA LYS A 68 7.02 10.90 -6.95
C LYS A 68 6.06 11.23 -5.81
N GLU A 69 5.64 10.25 -5.03
CA GLU A 69 4.70 10.43 -3.92
C GLU A 69 5.41 10.64 -2.58
N ASP A 70 6.48 9.88 -2.32
CA ASP A 70 7.19 9.82 -1.03
C ASP A 70 8.44 10.73 -0.99
N GLY A 71 8.87 11.25 -2.15
CA GLY A 71 10.11 12.04 -2.30
C GLY A 71 11.37 11.17 -2.26
N CYS A 72 12.54 11.82 -2.20
CA CYS A 72 13.84 11.11 -2.22
C CYS A 72 14.40 10.79 -0.82
N ARG A 73 13.66 11.06 0.26
CA ARG A 73 14.16 10.89 1.65
C ARG A 73 13.61 9.62 2.27
N ALA A 74 14.48 8.62 2.45
CA ALA A 74 14.14 7.32 3.04
C ALA A 74 14.91 7.07 4.35
N CYS A 75 14.53 6.02 5.08
CA CYS A 75 15.29 5.53 6.23
C CYS A 75 15.88 4.15 5.91
N CYS A 76 17.14 3.93 6.29
CA CYS A 76 17.80 2.65 6.13
C CYS A 76 17.15 1.59 7.04
N PRO A 77 16.69 0.44 6.52
CA PRO A 77 16.07 -0.61 7.33
C PRO A 77 17.07 -1.38 8.20
N HIS A 78 18.38 -1.23 7.98
CA HIS A 78 19.42 -1.93 8.73
C HIS A 78 19.96 -1.12 9.92
N CYS A 79 20.17 0.18 9.76
CA CYS A 79 20.74 1.03 10.82
C CYS A 79 19.78 2.12 11.32
N GLY A 80 18.64 2.34 10.65
CA GLY A 80 17.65 3.35 11.02
C GLY A 80 18.01 4.78 10.59
N GLU A 81 19.20 5.01 10.06
CA GLU A 81 19.67 6.33 9.64
C GLU A 81 18.95 6.83 8.38
N VAL A 82 18.82 8.15 8.25
CA VAL A 82 18.23 8.78 7.06
C VAL A 82 19.18 8.60 5.87
N MET A 83 18.61 8.31 4.71
CA MET A 83 19.31 8.20 3.44
C MET A 83 18.56 8.97 2.36
N MET A 84 19.32 9.54 1.43
CA MET A 84 18.77 10.16 0.23
C MET A 84 18.92 9.24 -0.95
N LEU A 85 17.85 9.12 -1.73
CA LEU A 85 17.79 8.34 -2.95
C LEU A 85 18.35 9.15 -4.12
N CYS A 86 19.63 9.50 -4.02
CA CYS A 86 20.35 10.33 -4.97
C CYS A 86 20.33 9.76 -6.40
N ASP A 87 20.35 8.43 -6.56
CA ASP A 87 20.25 7.76 -7.86
C ASP A 87 18.89 8.00 -8.55
N SER A 88 17.89 8.44 -7.78
CA SER A 88 16.57 8.82 -8.30
C SER A 88 16.44 10.31 -8.64
N CYS A 89 17.47 11.13 -8.39
CA CYS A 89 17.49 12.53 -8.80
C CYS A 89 17.53 12.65 -10.33
N GLN A 90 16.90 13.70 -10.88
CA GLN A 90 16.95 13.97 -12.32
C GLN A 90 18.26 14.67 -12.74
N GLY A 91 19.05 15.15 -11.77
CA GLY A 91 20.33 15.81 -11.96
C GLY A 91 21.38 15.35 -10.95
N GLU A 92 22.47 16.13 -10.80
CA GLU A 92 23.48 15.86 -9.78
C GLU A 92 22.90 16.00 -8.37
N CYS A 93 23.00 14.94 -7.57
CA CYS A 93 22.56 14.99 -6.19
C CYS A 93 23.41 15.99 -5.40
N ASP A 94 22.77 17.00 -4.83
CA ASP A 94 23.43 18.02 -4.03
C ASP A 94 23.20 17.86 -2.52
N TYR A 95 22.76 16.66 -2.12
CA TYR A 95 22.53 16.35 -0.72
C TYR A 95 23.82 16.38 0.08
N ASN A 96 23.78 17.12 1.18
CA ASN A 96 24.88 17.22 2.12
C ASN A 96 24.58 16.40 3.38
N TYR A 97 25.23 15.23 3.47
CA TYR A 97 25.13 14.32 4.61
C TYR A 97 25.59 14.93 5.94
N GLY A 98 26.43 15.97 5.92
CA GLY A 98 26.91 16.62 7.13
C GLY A 98 25.88 17.51 7.82
N ASN A 99 24.85 17.99 7.10
CA ASN A 99 23.86 18.92 7.62
C ASN A 99 22.40 18.61 7.23
N ASP A 100 22.13 17.46 6.60
CA ASP A 100 20.80 17.02 6.14
C ASP A 100 20.09 18.05 5.24
N THR A 101 20.81 18.59 4.23
CA THR A 101 20.25 19.58 3.28
C THR A 101 20.33 19.13 1.82
N CYS A 102 19.24 19.28 1.07
CA CYS A 102 19.13 19.08 -0.38
C CYS A 102 18.36 20.27 -0.99
N LYS A 103 18.69 20.69 -2.21
CA LYS A 103 17.90 21.74 -2.89
C LYS A 103 16.61 21.20 -3.50
N GLU A 104 16.61 19.94 -3.92
CA GLU A 104 15.40 19.22 -4.31
C GLU A 104 14.68 18.77 -3.02
N ARG A 105 13.58 19.43 -2.67
CA ARG A 105 12.84 19.16 -1.43
C ARG A 105 11.48 18.54 -1.75
#